data_AF-A0AAW1XT96-F1
#
_entry.id   AF-A0AAW1XT96-F1
#
_cell.length_a   1.000
_cell.length_b   1.000
_cell.length_c   1.000
_cell.angle_alpha   90.00
_cell.angle_beta   90.00
_cell.angle_gamma   90.00
#
_symmetry.space_group_name_H-M   'P 1'
#
loop_
_entity.id
_entity.type
_entity.pdbx_description
1 polymer ?
#
loop_
_entity_poly.entity_id
_entity_poly.type
_entity_poly.pdbx_seq_one_letter_code
_entity_poly.pdbx_strand_id
1 'polypeptide(L)'
;MQGQMLSFLKSKSINEINDLISNVVPLVFANGSSKGGPLLSFANGVWVEKTIHVKPGFKKILDTTYKAALNQVDFITRAEEVRCEVKSWAENETKGLIKEIIPAGSVNSGIRLILANALYFKGSWEQKFDESMTRMDNFYLPNGRSVKATFMSSWNSQFVSAFEGFKVLKLPYEQGRDYERHFSMYVFLPNARNGLQALVERVCSESGFIDGHLPKHKAGGKFLIPKFKISADFDAGEVLNHLGLRLNGLTEIVEGEDPAVTNILHKAYMDVNEEGTEAAAITGPFLYLIREEVTGTVMFIGHVLNPIAEEAI
;
A
#
# COMPACT_ATOMS: atom_id res chain seq x y z
N MET A 1 15.23 -9.84 18.43
CA MET A 1 14.03 -9.61 17.60
C MET A 1 13.02 -8.65 18.25
N GLN A 2 12.32 -9.01 19.34
CA GLN A 2 11.22 -8.19 19.88
C GLN A 2 11.59 -6.72 20.13
N GLY A 3 12.71 -6.44 20.81
CA GLY A 3 13.17 -5.06 21.05
C GLY A 3 13.53 -4.30 19.76
N GLN A 4 14.08 -4.98 18.75
CA GLN A 4 14.38 -4.37 17.44
C GLN A 4 13.08 -4.02 16.70
N MET A 5 12.08 -4.91 16.75
CA MET A 5 10.78 -4.68 16.11
C MET A 5 10.01 -3.54 16.79
N LEU A 6 10.01 -3.48 18.12
CA LEU A 6 9.43 -2.35 18.87
C LEU A 6 10.12 -1.02 18.53
N SER A 7 11.46 -1.01 18.49
CA SER A 7 12.22 0.18 18.09
C SER A 7 11.91 0.61 16.66
N PHE A 8 11.84 -0.35 15.72
CA PHE A 8 11.55 -0.07 14.31
C PHE A 8 10.14 0.49 14.12
N LEU A 9 9.15 -0.09 14.79
CA LEU A 9 7.76 0.38 14.79
C LEU A 9 7.54 1.61 15.69
N LYS A 10 8.60 2.15 16.31
CA LYS A 10 8.56 3.29 17.22
C LYS A 10 7.54 3.13 18.36
N SER A 11 7.40 1.91 18.89
CA SER A 11 6.49 1.59 19.98
C SER A 11 7.25 1.12 21.22
N LYS A 12 6.65 1.34 22.40
CA LYS A 12 7.20 0.96 23.70
C LYS A 12 6.88 -0.48 24.07
N SER A 13 5.82 -1.07 23.51
CA SER A 13 5.38 -2.42 23.88
C SER A 13 4.52 -3.10 22.81
N ILE A 14 4.43 -4.43 22.87
CA ILE A 14 3.52 -5.20 22.00
C ILE A 14 2.06 -4.83 22.26
N ASN A 15 1.70 -4.54 23.52
CA ASN A 15 0.32 -4.16 23.86
C ASN A 15 -0.09 -2.86 23.19
N GLU A 16 0.80 -1.86 23.16
CA GLU A 16 0.55 -0.59 22.47
C GLU A 16 0.32 -0.81 20.96
N ILE A 17 1.09 -1.70 20.33
CA ILE A 17 0.88 -2.08 18.92
C ILE A 17 -0.48 -2.76 18.75
N ASN A 18 -0.79 -3.76 19.59
CA ASN A 18 -2.04 -4.50 19.50
C ASN A 18 -3.26 -3.59 19.74
N ASP A 19 -3.17 -2.66 20.68
CA ASP A 19 -4.22 -1.68 20.96
C ASP A 19 -4.38 -0.71 19.78
N LEU A 20 -3.29 -0.23 19.19
CA LEU A 20 -3.33 0.62 18.00
C LEU A 20 -4.00 -0.11 16.84
N ILE A 21 -3.56 -1.34 16.54
CA ILE A 21 -4.08 -2.15 15.44
C ILE A 21 -5.56 -2.49 15.66
N SER A 22 -5.96 -2.84 16.89
CA SER A 22 -7.36 -3.15 17.23
C SER A 22 -8.30 -1.96 17.01
N ASN A 23 -7.78 -0.72 17.04
CA ASN A 23 -8.56 0.49 16.79
C ASN A 23 -8.48 0.95 15.33
N VAL A 24 -7.27 0.97 14.75
CA VAL A 24 -7.02 1.50 13.40
C VAL A 24 -7.55 0.56 12.33
N VAL A 25 -7.36 -0.76 12.45
CA VAL A 25 -7.76 -1.70 11.40
C VAL A 25 -9.27 -1.71 11.17
N PRO A 26 -10.12 -1.87 12.21
CA PRO A 26 -11.57 -1.87 12.02
C PRO A 26 -12.12 -0.52 11.57
N LEU A 27 -11.45 0.59 11.90
CA LEU A 27 -11.86 1.93 11.48
C LEU A 27 -11.39 2.21 10.05
N VAL A 28 -10.09 2.34 9.84
CA VAL A 28 -9.50 2.81 8.56
C VAL A 28 -9.73 1.81 7.43
N PHE A 29 -9.59 0.51 7.68
CA PHE A 29 -9.62 -0.50 6.62
C PHE A 29 -10.99 -1.16 6.41
N ALA A 30 -12.05 -0.68 7.09
CA ALA A 30 -13.40 -1.15 6.83
C ALA A 30 -13.90 -0.79 5.42
N ASN A 31 -14.70 -1.66 4.81
CA ASN A 31 -15.30 -1.37 3.52
C ASN A 31 -16.34 -0.24 3.64
N GLY A 32 -16.08 0.91 3.01
CA GLY A 32 -16.97 2.08 2.98
C GLY A 32 -18.03 2.05 1.87
N SER A 33 -17.98 1.06 0.96
CA SER A 33 -18.79 1.08 -0.28
C SER A 33 -20.31 1.11 -0.03
N SER A 34 -20.80 0.49 1.04
CA SER A 34 -22.22 0.50 1.42
C SER A 34 -22.71 1.88 1.87
N LYS A 35 -21.79 2.73 2.34
CA LYS A 35 -22.05 4.12 2.69
C LYS A 35 -21.81 5.07 1.50
N GLY A 36 -21.32 4.59 0.37
CA GLY A 36 -20.91 5.42 -0.77
C GLY A 36 -19.49 5.99 -0.64
N GLY A 37 -18.72 5.55 0.37
CA GLY A 37 -17.29 5.82 0.48
C GLY A 37 -16.46 4.80 -0.31
N PRO A 38 -15.12 4.84 -0.21
CA PRO A 38 -14.27 3.93 -0.96
C PRO A 38 -14.53 2.44 -0.63
N LEU A 39 -14.40 1.59 -1.64
CA LEU A 39 -14.34 0.14 -1.51
C LEU A 39 -12.92 -0.24 -1.06
N LEU A 40 -12.82 -0.77 0.15
CA LEU A 40 -11.59 -1.35 0.68
C LEU A 40 -11.76 -2.85 0.87
N SER A 41 -10.70 -3.60 0.54
CA SER A 41 -10.51 -4.95 1.05
C SER A 41 -9.12 -5.06 1.65
N PHE A 42 -9.06 -5.49 2.91
CA PHE A 42 -7.82 -5.66 3.64
C PHE A 42 -7.86 -7.04 4.29
N ALA A 43 -6.93 -7.90 3.89
CA ALA A 43 -6.86 -9.27 4.35
C ALA A 43 -5.44 -9.63 4.77
N ASN A 44 -5.37 -10.30 5.91
CA ASN A 44 -4.15 -10.84 6.48
C ASN A 44 -4.30 -12.36 6.57
N GLY A 45 -3.24 -13.08 6.24
CA GLY A 45 -3.20 -14.52 6.36
C GLY A 45 -1.84 -15.00 6.84
N VAL A 46 -1.86 -16.06 7.62
CA VAL A 46 -0.70 -16.74 8.18
C VAL A 46 -0.81 -18.21 7.81
N TRP A 47 0.15 -18.72 7.06
CA TRP A 47 0.29 -20.14 6.74
C TRP A 47 1.48 -20.70 7.48
N VAL A 48 1.26 -21.74 8.26
CA VAL A 48 2.29 -22.39 9.08
C VAL A 48 2.40 -23.85 8.64
N GLU A 49 3.62 -24.36 8.57
CA GLU A 49 3.84 -25.79 8.34
C GLU A 49 3.08 -26.64 9.38
N LYS A 50 2.33 -27.64 8.92
CA LYS A 50 1.43 -28.45 9.74
C LYS A 50 2.14 -29.22 10.86
N THR A 51 3.44 -29.46 10.74
CA THR A 51 4.24 -30.12 11.80
C THR A 51 4.56 -29.19 12.97
N ILE A 52 4.31 -27.88 12.83
CA ILE A 52 4.59 -26.86 13.82
C ILE A 52 3.34 -26.60 14.67
N HIS A 53 3.51 -26.67 15.99
CA HIS A 53 2.45 -26.41 16.95
C HIS A 53 2.37 -24.90 17.21
N VAL A 54 1.28 -24.26 16.80
CA VAL A 54 1.06 -22.81 17.00
C VAL A 54 0.50 -22.57 18.40
N LYS A 55 1.08 -21.62 19.14
CA LYS A 55 0.61 -21.31 20.50
C LYS A 55 -0.86 -20.82 20.46
N PRO A 56 -1.74 -21.30 21.36
CA PRO A 56 -3.14 -20.84 21.41
C PRO A 56 -3.28 -19.33 21.60
N GLY A 57 -2.38 -18.70 22.37
CA GLY A 57 -2.34 -17.26 22.58
C GLY A 57 -2.10 -16.48 21.28
N PHE A 58 -1.22 -16.97 20.41
CA PHE A 58 -0.94 -16.36 19.11
C PHE A 58 -2.15 -16.46 18.19
N LYS A 59 -2.78 -17.63 18.11
CA LYS A 59 -4.02 -17.82 17.33
C LYS A 59 -5.11 -16.83 17.76
N LYS A 60 -5.31 -16.65 19.08
CA LYS A 60 -6.29 -15.69 19.60
C LYS A 60 -5.99 -14.26 19.15
N ILE A 61 -4.73 -13.83 19.19
CA ILE A 61 -4.31 -12.49 18.76
C ILE A 61 -4.55 -12.28 17.26
N LEU A 62 -4.26 -13.28 16.42
CA LEU A 62 -4.54 -13.21 14.99
C LEU A 62 -6.03 -13.00 14.71
N ASP A 63 -6.89 -13.79 15.36
CA ASP A 63 -8.34 -13.70 15.18
C ASP A 63 -8.92 -12.36 15.69
N THR A 64 -8.53 -11.93 16.89
CA THR A 64 -9.20 -10.78 17.55
C THR A 64 -8.62 -9.43 17.17
N THR A 65 -7.30 -9.32 17.02
CA THR A 65 -6.60 -8.03 16.84
C THR A 65 -6.27 -7.78 15.38
N TYR A 66 -5.66 -8.74 14.70
CA TYR A 66 -5.18 -8.57 13.33
C TYR A 66 -6.20 -8.98 12.26
N LYS A 67 -7.30 -9.63 12.68
CA LYS A 67 -8.33 -10.24 11.81
C LYS A 67 -7.68 -11.06 10.70
N ALA A 68 -6.68 -11.85 11.08
CA ALA A 68 -5.85 -12.62 10.16
C ALA A 68 -6.26 -14.09 10.16
N ALA A 69 -6.39 -14.68 8.98
CA ALA A 69 -6.59 -16.12 8.85
C ALA A 69 -5.34 -16.88 9.31
N LEU A 70 -5.51 -18.00 10.03
CA LEU A 70 -4.42 -18.92 10.37
C LEU A 70 -4.70 -20.28 9.75
N ASN A 71 -3.81 -20.73 8.87
CA ASN A 71 -3.90 -22.01 8.18
C ASN A 71 -2.66 -22.87 8.50
N GLN A 72 -2.89 -24.15 8.82
CA GLN A 72 -1.81 -25.14 8.93
C GLN A 72 -1.77 -25.96 7.65
N VAL A 73 -0.62 -25.94 6.97
CA VAL A 73 -0.47 -26.46 5.61
C VAL A 73 0.81 -27.27 5.43
N ASP A 74 0.90 -28.01 4.34
CA ASP A 74 2.00 -28.94 4.06
C ASP A 74 2.99 -28.35 3.05
N PHE A 75 3.87 -27.46 3.50
CA PHE A 75 4.94 -26.93 2.67
C PHE A 75 5.95 -28.01 2.29
N ILE A 76 6.24 -28.95 3.19
CA ILE A 76 7.30 -29.95 2.98
C ILE A 76 7.01 -30.85 1.77
N THR A 77 5.78 -31.34 1.64
CA THR A 77 5.42 -32.30 0.58
C THR A 77 4.49 -31.73 -0.48
N ARG A 78 3.79 -30.62 -0.21
CA ARG A 78 2.76 -30.04 -1.10
C ARG A 78 2.94 -28.53 -1.34
N ALA A 79 4.18 -28.03 -1.34
CA ALA A 79 4.53 -26.61 -1.53
C ALA A 79 3.75 -25.90 -2.65
N GLU A 80 3.64 -26.50 -3.84
CA GLU A 80 2.94 -25.90 -4.98
C GLU A 80 1.42 -25.84 -4.77
N GLU A 81 0.85 -26.81 -4.06
CA GLU A 81 -0.56 -26.78 -3.70
C GLU A 81 -0.84 -25.70 -2.67
N VAL A 82 0.07 -25.54 -1.68
CA VAL A 82 0.00 -24.43 -0.72
C VAL A 82 0.08 -23.08 -1.45
N ARG A 83 0.97 -22.94 -2.43
CA ARG A 83 1.04 -21.74 -3.28
C ARG A 83 -0.30 -21.42 -3.93
N CYS A 84 -0.96 -22.44 -4.49
CA CYS A 84 -2.29 -22.30 -5.10
C CYS A 84 -3.36 -21.91 -4.07
N GLU A 85 -3.30 -22.47 -2.86
CA GLU A 85 -4.20 -22.12 -1.77
C GLU A 85 -4.07 -20.64 -1.38
N VAL A 86 -2.85 -20.13 -1.17
CA VAL A 86 -2.65 -18.71 -0.83
C VAL A 86 -3.10 -17.80 -1.98
N LYS A 87 -2.87 -18.22 -3.24
CA LYS A 87 -3.35 -17.52 -4.43
C LYS A 87 -4.89 -17.42 -4.43
N SER A 88 -5.58 -18.54 -4.21
CA SER A 88 -7.05 -18.55 -4.17
C SER A 88 -7.62 -17.78 -2.98
N TRP A 89 -6.96 -17.83 -1.82
CA TRP A 89 -7.32 -17.00 -0.67
C TRP A 89 -7.26 -15.52 -1.04
N ALA A 90 -6.13 -15.08 -1.61
CA ALA A 90 -5.94 -13.71 -2.02
C ALA A 90 -6.99 -13.22 -3.03
N GLU A 91 -7.26 -14.05 -4.04
CA GLU A 91 -8.25 -13.76 -5.06
C GLU A 91 -9.64 -13.61 -4.42
N ASN A 92 -10.02 -14.50 -3.52
CA ASN A 92 -11.32 -14.43 -2.82
C ASN A 92 -11.43 -13.19 -1.93
N GLU A 93 -10.43 -12.93 -1.10
CA GLU A 93 -10.40 -11.77 -0.19
C GLU A 93 -10.43 -10.45 -0.96
N THR A 94 -9.88 -10.42 -2.16
CA THR A 94 -9.83 -9.22 -3.00
C THR A 94 -10.89 -9.21 -4.10
N LYS A 95 -11.89 -10.11 -4.04
CA LYS A 95 -13.00 -10.19 -5.00
C LYS A 95 -12.55 -10.36 -6.47
N GLY A 96 -11.52 -11.15 -6.70
CA GLY A 96 -10.99 -11.46 -8.04
C GLY A 96 -9.99 -10.45 -8.58
N LEU A 97 -9.60 -9.45 -7.79
CA LEU A 97 -8.80 -8.31 -8.27
C LEU A 97 -7.30 -8.57 -8.12
N ILE A 98 -6.89 -9.21 -7.02
CA ILE A 98 -5.51 -9.69 -6.86
C ILE A 98 -5.49 -11.18 -7.19
N LYS A 99 -5.21 -11.48 -8.46
CA LYS A 99 -5.24 -12.86 -8.99
C LYS A 99 -3.98 -13.66 -8.71
N GLU A 100 -2.85 -13.00 -8.47
CA GLU A 100 -1.56 -13.67 -8.33
C GLU A 100 -0.71 -12.97 -7.28
N ILE A 101 -0.73 -13.45 -6.03
CA ILE A 101 0.14 -12.95 -4.95
C ILE A 101 1.51 -13.64 -4.95
N ILE A 102 1.57 -14.87 -5.45
CA ILE A 102 2.76 -15.72 -5.28
C ILE A 102 3.19 -16.30 -6.63
N PRO A 103 4.33 -15.84 -7.19
CA PRO A 103 4.87 -16.36 -8.45
C PRO A 103 5.11 -17.87 -8.39
N ALA A 104 5.01 -18.55 -9.53
CA ALA A 104 5.37 -19.96 -9.61
C ALA A 104 6.83 -20.17 -9.18
N GLY A 105 7.07 -21.19 -8.34
CA GLY A 105 8.41 -21.53 -7.85
C GLY A 105 8.94 -20.70 -6.67
N SER A 106 8.21 -19.69 -6.17
CA SER A 106 8.64 -18.93 -4.99
C SER A 106 8.36 -19.63 -3.66
N VAL A 107 7.45 -20.62 -3.64
CA VAL A 107 7.17 -21.47 -2.48
C VAL A 107 7.87 -22.81 -2.66
N ASN A 108 8.69 -23.20 -1.69
CA ASN A 108 9.44 -24.46 -1.71
C ASN A 108 9.36 -25.21 -0.37
N SER A 109 9.86 -26.44 -0.34
CA SER A 109 9.81 -27.33 0.82
C SER A 109 10.68 -26.90 2.01
N GLY A 110 11.48 -25.84 1.87
CA GLY A 110 12.23 -25.19 2.94
C GLY A 110 11.42 -24.17 3.74
N ILE A 111 10.31 -23.66 3.20
CA ILE A 111 9.46 -22.67 3.87
C ILE A 111 8.74 -23.31 5.06
N ARG A 112 8.63 -22.57 6.15
CA ARG A 112 7.90 -22.99 7.36
C ARG A 112 6.77 -22.04 7.74
N LEU A 113 6.85 -20.79 7.30
CA LEU A 113 5.87 -19.76 7.60
C LEU A 113 5.74 -18.79 6.43
N ILE A 114 4.50 -18.47 6.04
CA ILE A 114 4.18 -17.36 5.13
C ILE A 114 3.25 -16.40 5.86
N LEU A 115 3.62 -15.13 5.87
CA LEU A 115 2.71 -14.03 6.19
C LEU A 115 2.28 -13.41 4.86
N ALA A 116 0.99 -13.41 4.56
CA ALA A 116 0.45 -12.74 3.38
C ALA A 116 -0.44 -11.56 3.79
N ASN A 117 -0.22 -10.42 3.16
CA ASN A 117 -1.10 -9.27 3.26
C ASN A 117 -1.58 -8.87 1.86
N ALA A 118 -2.89 -8.67 1.74
CA ALA A 118 -3.54 -8.17 0.54
C ALA A 118 -4.31 -6.89 0.89
N LEU A 119 -4.00 -5.81 0.19
CA LEU A 119 -4.71 -4.54 0.31
C LEU A 119 -5.21 -4.09 -1.07
N TYR A 120 -6.52 -3.89 -1.15
CA TYR A 120 -7.21 -3.36 -2.31
C TYR A 120 -7.96 -2.09 -1.93
N PHE A 121 -7.82 -1.07 -2.76
CA PHE A 121 -8.52 0.20 -2.60
C PHE A 121 -9.09 0.65 -3.93
N LYS A 122 -10.38 1.00 -3.92
CA LYS A 122 -11.07 1.66 -5.02
C LYS A 122 -11.99 2.74 -4.47
N GLY A 123 -11.61 4.00 -4.68
CA GLY A 123 -12.43 5.16 -4.34
C GLY A 123 -12.78 5.93 -5.60
N SER A 124 -13.99 6.49 -5.63
CA SER A 124 -14.38 7.47 -6.63
C SER A 124 -13.85 8.85 -6.24
N TRP A 125 -13.64 9.74 -7.21
CA TRP A 125 -13.30 11.13 -6.95
C TRP A 125 -14.44 11.95 -6.38
N GLU A 126 -14.13 12.81 -5.40
CA GLU A 126 -15.07 13.87 -4.99
C GLU A 126 -15.35 14.81 -6.17
N GLN A 127 -14.32 15.10 -6.98
CA GLN A 127 -14.45 15.84 -8.23
C GLN A 127 -13.87 15.02 -9.39
N LYS A 128 -14.77 14.38 -10.14
CA LYS A 128 -14.41 13.58 -11.33
C LYS A 128 -13.84 14.45 -12.44
N PHE A 129 -13.05 13.82 -13.31
CA PHE A 129 -12.52 14.44 -14.51
C PHE A 129 -13.45 14.19 -15.68
N ASP A 130 -13.52 15.15 -16.60
CA ASP A 130 -14.29 14.99 -17.83
C ASP A 130 -13.46 14.13 -18.81
N GLU A 131 -13.92 12.91 -19.09
CA GLU A 131 -13.30 12.00 -20.07
C GLU A 131 -13.10 12.66 -21.43
N SER A 132 -14.00 13.57 -21.82
CA SER A 132 -13.88 14.31 -23.08
C SER A 132 -12.70 15.29 -23.09
N MET A 133 -12.04 15.52 -21.96
CA MET A 133 -10.82 16.31 -21.80
C MET A 133 -9.55 15.46 -21.67
N THR A 134 -9.66 14.14 -21.63
CA THR A 134 -8.52 13.22 -21.57
C THR A 134 -7.77 13.20 -22.91
N ARG A 135 -6.45 13.45 -22.90
CA ARG A 135 -5.63 13.57 -24.11
C ARG A 135 -4.27 12.92 -23.92
N MET A 136 -3.64 12.46 -25.00
CA MET A 136 -2.26 12.00 -24.93
C MET A 136 -1.30 13.18 -24.81
N ASP A 137 -0.35 13.08 -23.88
CA ASP A 137 0.75 14.04 -23.73
C ASP A 137 2.07 13.31 -23.40
N ASN A 138 3.17 14.05 -23.38
CA ASN A 138 4.49 13.53 -23.06
C ASN A 138 4.67 13.39 -21.55
N PHE A 139 5.03 12.19 -21.11
CA PHE A 139 5.59 11.95 -19.78
C PHE A 139 7.11 11.77 -19.92
N TYR A 140 7.89 12.55 -19.16
CA TYR A 140 9.35 12.52 -19.18
C TYR A 140 9.88 11.52 -18.15
N LEU A 141 10.61 10.51 -18.61
CA LEU A 141 11.21 9.47 -17.80
C LEU A 141 12.47 9.96 -17.06
N PRO A 142 12.91 9.29 -15.98
CA PRO A 142 14.14 9.65 -15.24
C PRO A 142 15.40 9.70 -16.11
N ASN A 143 15.48 8.85 -17.15
CA ASN A 143 16.59 8.78 -18.09
C ASN A 143 16.60 9.90 -19.15
N GLY A 144 15.69 10.88 -19.05
CA GLY A 144 15.57 12.01 -19.96
C GLY A 144 14.75 11.75 -21.24
N ARG A 145 14.37 10.49 -21.51
CA ARG A 145 13.46 10.15 -22.64
C ARG A 145 12.03 10.55 -22.30
N SER A 146 11.15 10.56 -23.30
CA SER A 146 9.71 10.74 -23.09
C SER A 146 8.91 9.58 -23.68
N VAL A 147 7.79 9.26 -23.05
CA VAL A 147 6.76 8.35 -23.55
C VAL A 147 5.44 9.11 -23.71
N LYS A 148 4.58 8.65 -24.61
CA LYS A 148 3.22 9.17 -24.70
C LYS A 148 2.35 8.44 -23.69
N ALA A 149 1.79 9.19 -22.75
CA ALA A 149 0.84 8.69 -21.77
C ALA A 149 -0.50 9.41 -21.95
N THR A 150 -1.57 8.77 -21.49
CA THR A 150 -2.90 9.37 -21.47
C THR A 150 -3.00 10.27 -20.24
N PHE A 151 -3.37 11.53 -20.44
CA PHE A 151 -3.50 12.52 -19.39
C PHE A 151 -4.94 12.97 -19.23
N MET A 152 -5.49 12.87 -18.03
CA MET A 152 -6.74 13.52 -17.66
C MET A 152 -6.48 14.99 -17.34
N SER A 153 -7.48 15.86 -17.57
CA SER A 153 -7.31 17.28 -17.28
C SER A 153 -8.54 17.94 -16.68
N SER A 154 -8.30 18.97 -15.88
CA SER A 154 -9.35 19.75 -15.22
C SER A 154 -8.95 21.22 -15.12
N TRP A 155 -9.95 22.10 -15.09
CA TRP A 155 -9.82 23.52 -14.82
C TRP A 155 -10.41 23.93 -13.47
N ASN A 156 -11.00 22.97 -12.74
CA ASN A 156 -11.56 23.21 -11.42
C ASN A 156 -10.44 23.54 -10.43
N SER A 157 -10.75 24.35 -9.42
CA SER A 157 -9.79 24.65 -8.36
C SER A 157 -9.48 23.40 -7.55
N GLN A 158 -8.19 23.05 -7.45
CA GLN A 158 -7.71 21.87 -6.74
C GLN A 158 -6.87 22.26 -5.53
N PHE A 159 -6.80 21.39 -4.51
CA PHE A 159 -5.93 21.61 -3.37
C PHE A 159 -4.46 21.44 -3.78
N VAL A 160 -3.72 22.55 -3.85
CA VAL A 160 -2.32 22.55 -4.29
C VAL A 160 -1.49 23.56 -3.52
N SER A 161 -0.29 23.14 -3.13
CA SER A 161 0.72 24.00 -2.51
C SER A 161 2.04 23.82 -3.24
N ALA A 162 2.72 24.94 -3.51
CA ALA A 162 4.09 24.94 -4.03
C ALA A 162 5.07 25.16 -2.87
N PHE A 163 6.14 24.38 -2.87
CA PHE A 163 7.22 24.46 -1.90
C PHE A 163 8.55 24.63 -2.63
N GLU A 164 9.62 24.81 -1.85
CA GLU A 164 10.96 24.85 -2.42
C GLU A 164 11.32 23.49 -3.02
N GLY A 165 11.45 23.46 -4.36
CA GLY A 165 11.87 22.28 -5.12
C GLY A 165 10.76 21.32 -5.55
N PHE A 166 9.52 21.47 -5.07
CA PHE A 166 8.41 20.57 -5.41
C PHE A 166 7.03 21.21 -5.21
N LYS A 167 5.98 20.52 -5.67
CA LYS A 167 4.58 20.86 -5.44
C LYS A 167 3.86 19.67 -4.84
N VAL A 168 2.85 19.94 -4.02
CA VAL A 168 1.96 18.92 -3.48
C VAL A 168 0.55 19.21 -3.93
N LEU A 169 -0.10 18.18 -4.47
CA LEU A 169 -1.53 18.18 -4.72
C LEU A 169 -2.22 17.24 -3.75
N LYS A 170 -3.41 17.63 -3.29
CA LYS A 170 -4.39 16.77 -2.62
C LYS A 170 -5.61 16.56 -3.50
N LEU A 171 -6.07 15.32 -3.60
CA LEU A 171 -7.33 14.94 -4.24
C LEU A 171 -8.20 14.08 -3.33
N PRO A 172 -9.31 14.64 -2.84
CA PRO A 172 -10.26 13.91 -2.02
C PRO A 172 -11.02 12.85 -2.82
N TYR A 173 -11.21 11.69 -2.17
CA TYR A 173 -12.18 10.70 -2.63
C TYR A 173 -13.60 11.07 -2.15
N GLU A 174 -14.59 10.58 -2.89
CA GLU A 174 -15.99 10.61 -2.51
C GLU A 174 -16.18 9.83 -1.20
N GLN A 175 -16.80 10.47 -0.21
CA GLN A 175 -17.06 9.87 1.11
C GLN A 175 -18.48 9.31 1.24
N GLY A 176 -19.43 9.80 0.41
CA GLY A 176 -20.83 9.49 0.57
C GLY A 176 -21.32 9.82 2.00
N ARG A 177 -21.77 8.79 2.72
CA ARG A 177 -22.23 8.86 4.13
C ARG A 177 -21.19 8.30 5.12
N ASP A 178 -19.95 8.13 4.70
CA ASP A 178 -18.85 7.76 5.57
C ASP A 178 -18.28 9.01 6.24
N TYR A 179 -18.93 9.46 7.32
CA TYR A 179 -18.55 10.70 8.01
C TYR A 179 -17.39 10.54 9.00
N GLU A 180 -16.94 9.30 9.21
CA GLU A 180 -15.91 8.97 10.20
C GLU A 180 -14.50 9.00 9.59
N ARG A 181 -14.42 8.97 8.26
CA ARG A 181 -13.17 8.77 7.52
C ARG A 181 -13.14 9.70 6.34
N HIS A 182 -11.95 10.20 6.05
CA HIS A 182 -11.72 11.03 4.88
C HIS A 182 -10.49 10.52 4.17
N PHE A 183 -10.65 10.06 2.94
CA PHE A 183 -9.53 9.57 2.14
C PHE A 183 -9.14 10.61 1.11
N SER A 184 -7.83 10.82 0.96
CA SER A 184 -7.28 11.62 -0.14
C SER A 184 -6.03 10.96 -0.72
N MET A 185 -5.85 11.08 -2.03
CA MET A 185 -4.54 10.89 -2.64
C MET A 185 -3.77 12.21 -2.58
N TYR A 186 -2.50 12.13 -2.21
CA TYR A 186 -1.56 13.22 -2.32
C TYR A 186 -0.49 12.87 -3.34
N VAL A 187 -0.10 13.85 -4.14
CA VAL A 187 1.01 13.71 -5.08
C VAL A 187 2.04 14.80 -4.87
N PHE A 188 3.27 14.34 -4.68
CA PHE A 188 4.47 15.12 -4.48
C PHE A 188 5.26 15.11 -5.79
N LEU A 189 5.19 16.24 -6.49
CA LEU A 189 5.81 16.44 -7.79
C LEU A 189 7.05 17.32 -7.66
N PRO A 190 8.26 16.79 -7.85
CA PRO A 190 9.46 17.60 -7.94
C PRO A 190 9.38 18.59 -9.11
N ASN A 191 9.94 19.79 -8.93
CA ASN A 191 10.04 20.78 -10.01
C ASN A 191 11.02 20.31 -11.10
N ALA A 192 12.09 19.60 -10.70
CA ALA A 192 13.06 18.99 -11.61
C ALA A 192 12.61 17.60 -12.05
N ARG A 193 12.72 17.27 -13.34
CA ARG A 193 12.28 15.96 -13.89
C ARG A 193 13.03 14.75 -13.32
N ASN A 194 14.25 14.94 -12.83
CA ASN A 194 15.05 13.93 -12.14
C ASN A 194 15.11 14.14 -10.62
N GLY A 195 14.29 15.03 -10.06
CA GLY A 195 14.32 15.43 -8.66
C GLY A 195 13.63 14.47 -7.70
N LEU A 196 13.01 13.39 -8.19
CA LEU A 196 12.23 12.47 -7.36
C LEU A 196 13.08 11.79 -6.29
N GLN A 197 14.29 11.33 -6.64
CA GLN A 197 15.17 10.67 -5.67
C GLN A 197 15.49 11.59 -4.48
N ALA A 198 15.91 12.83 -4.76
CA ALA A 198 16.18 13.82 -3.72
C ALA A 198 14.94 14.13 -2.88
N LEU A 199 13.74 14.15 -3.49
CA LEU A 199 12.50 14.33 -2.75
C LEU A 199 12.18 13.16 -1.83
N VAL A 200 12.41 11.92 -2.28
CA VAL A 200 12.25 10.71 -1.44
C VAL A 200 13.23 10.73 -0.28
N GLU A 201 14.50 11.07 -0.51
CA GLU A 201 15.51 11.20 0.54
C GLU A 201 15.09 12.20 1.62
N ARG A 202 14.49 13.34 1.22
CA ARG A 202 13.93 14.32 2.17
C ARG A 202 12.74 13.77 2.94
N VAL A 203 11.79 13.12 2.27
CA VAL A 203 10.63 12.46 2.92
C VAL A 203 11.10 11.45 3.97
N CYS A 204 12.16 10.70 3.71
CA CYS A 204 12.71 9.69 4.61
C CYS A 204 13.54 10.28 5.77
N SER A 205 14.20 11.42 5.58
CA SER A 205 15.14 12.01 6.56
C SER A 205 14.51 13.10 7.44
N GLU A 206 13.52 13.83 6.95
CA GLU A 206 12.87 14.92 7.67
C GLU A 206 11.64 14.41 8.45
N SER A 207 11.72 14.41 9.79
CA SER A 207 10.58 14.01 10.63
C SER A 207 9.37 14.92 10.42
N GLY A 208 8.20 14.33 10.19
CA GLY A 208 6.96 15.08 9.97
C GLY A 208 6.86 15.75 8.61
N PHE A 209 7.72 15.39 7.64
CA PHE A 209 7.72 15.95 6.30
C PHE A 209 6.33 15.91 5.65
N ILE A 210 5.66 14.75 5.69
CA ILE A 210 4.33 14.60 5.07
C ILE A 210 3.33 15.57 5.69
N ASP A 211 3.19 15.59 7.03
CA ASP A 211 2.25 16.44 7.75
C ASP A 211 2.52 17.94 7.55
N GLY A 212 3.79 18.31 7.42
CA GLY A 212 4.22 19.69 7.19
C GLY A 212 3.89 20.24 5.79
N HIS A 213 3.63 19.36 4.82
CA HIS A 213 3.52 19.75 3.40
C HIS A 213 2.14 19.47 2.77
N LEU A 214 1.11 19.24 3.57
CA LEU A 214 -0.25 18.99 3.07
C LEU A 214 -0.94 20.29 2.60
N PRO A 215 -1.51 20.34 1.38
CA PRO A 215 -2.24 21.50 0.89
C PRO A 215 -3.53 21.78 1.67
N LYS A 216 -3.75 23.04 2.06
CA LYS A 216 -4.93 23.49 2.81
C LYS A 216 -5.89 24.36 2.00
N HIS A 217 -5.43 24.90 0.88
CA HIS A 217 -6.19 25.83 0.05
C HIS A 217 -6.30 25.33 -1.38
N LYS A 218 -7.42 25.65 -2.03
CA LYS A 218 -7.61 25.38 -3.45
C LYS A 218 -7.03 26.52 -4.28
N ALA A 219 -6.35 26.18 -5.38
CA ALA A 219 -5.93 27.14 -6.40
C ALA A 219 -6.47 26.72 -7.77
N GLY A 220 -6.81 27.70 -8.60
CA GLY A 220 -7.27 27.49 -9.97
C GLY A 220 -6.11 27.31 -10.95
N GLY A 221 -6.38 26.69 -12.10
CA GLY A 221 -5.40 26.47 -13.17
C GLY A 221 -5.74 25.23 -14.00
N LYS A 222 -4.96 24.99 -15.05
CA LYS A 222 -5.03 23.73 -15.80
C LYS A 222 -4.22 22.66 -15.08
N PHE A 223 -4.87 21.54 -14.77
CA PHE A 223 -4.25 20.37 -14.17
C PHE A 223 -4.20 19.22 -15.19
N LEU A 224 -3.13 18.43 -15.21
CA LEU A 224 -2.92 17.30 -16.14
C LEU A 224 -2.30 16.07 -15.46
N ILE A 225 -3.04 15.01 -15.24
CA ILE A 225 -2.54 13.81 -14.56
C ILE A 225 -2.38 12.68 -15.55
N PRO A 226 -1.31 11.88 -15.52
CA PRO A 226 -1.31 10.64 -16.24
C PRO A 226 -2.30 9.64 -15.62
N LYS A 227 -3.02 8.89 -16.46
CA LYS A 227 -3.62 7.62 -16.05
C LYS A 227 -2.54 6.61 -15.75
N PHE A 228 -2.73 5.79 -14.72
CA PHE A 228 -1.80 4.71 -14.43
C PHE A 228 -2.50 3.55 -13.72
N LYS A 229 -1.86 2.40 -13.72
CA LYS A 229 -2.24 1.26 -12.88
C LYS A 229 -1.01 0.80 -12.16
N ILE A 230 -1.15 0.50 -10.87
CA ILE A 230 -0.04 0.01 -10.06
C ILE A 230 -0.46 -1.29 -9.42
N SER A 231 0.24 -2.35 -9.81
CA SER A 231 0.37 -3.57 -9.02
C SER A 231 1.78 -3.57 -8.43
N ALA A 232 1.86 -3.80 -7.13
CA ALA A 232 3.13 -4.04 -6.45
C ALA A 232 3.04 -5.34 -5.67
N ASP A 233 4.00 -6.23 -5.90
CA ASP A 233 4.25 -7.40 -5.08
C ASP A 233 5.74 -7.50 -4.76
N PHE A 234 6.04 -7.74 -3.49
CA PHE A 234 7.41 -7.91 -3.03
C PHE A 234 7.46 -8.77 -1.77
N ASP A 235 8.62 -9.40 -1.56
CA ASP A 235 8.94 -10.05 -0.29
C ASP A 235 9.45 -9.00 0.70
N ALA A 236 8.57 -8.58 1.62
CA ALA A 236 8.92 -7.63 2.66
C ALA A 236 9.96 -8.21 3.64
N GLY A 237 10.11 -9.54 3.72
CA GLY A 237 11.16 -10.17 4.52
C GLY A 237 12.56 -9.78 4.04
N GLU A 238 12.79 -9.76 2.72
CA GLU A 238 14.06 -9.29 2.15
C GLU A 238 14.29 -7.82 2.45
N VAL A 239 13.28 -6.96 2.26
CA VAL A 239 13.38 -5.52 2.53
C VAL A 239 13.68 -5.25 4.01
N LEU A 240 12.96 -5.89 4.93
CA LEU A 240 13.19 -5.76 6.37
C LEU A 240 14.59 -6.20 6.77
N ASN A 241 15.11 -7.28 6.18
CA ASN A 241 16.48 -7.73 6.39
C ASN A 241 17.51 -6.67 5.96
N HIS A 242 17.31 -6.02 4.80
CA HIS A 242 18.16 -4.91 4.34
C HIS A 242 18.07 -3.69 5.27
N LEU A 243 16.92 -3.45 5.89
CA LEU A 243 16.71 -2.41 6.91
C LEU A 243 17.24 -2.80 8.29
N GLY A 244 17.92 -3.95 8.43
CA GLY A 244 18.53 -4.42 9.67
C GLY A 244 17.59 -5.20 10.60
N LEU A 245 16.36 -5.49 10.16
CA LEU A 245 15.42 -6.34 10.88
C LEU A 245 15.53 -7.79 10.41
N ARG A 246 16.19 -8.61 11.21
CA ARG A 246 16.26 -10.06 10.99
C ARG A 246 15.07 -10.74 11.64
N LEU A 247 14.28 -11.46 10.84
CA LEU A 247 13.11 -12.23 11.28
C LEU A 247 13.55 -13.61 11.80
N ASN A 248 14.26 -13.63 12.93
CA ASN A 248 14.69 -14.85 13.62
C ASN A 248 14.19 -14.88 15.07
N GLY A 249 13.92 -16.08 15.58
CA GLY A 249 13.46 -16.30 16.95
C GLY A 249 11.99 -16.00 17.14
N LEU A 250 11.12 -16.49 16.25
CA LEU A 250 9.65 -16.43 16.36
C LEU A 250 9.10 -17.42 17.41
N THR A 251 9.82 -17.59 18.52
CA THR A 251 9.52 -18.53 19.62
C THR A 251 8.25 -18.19 20.39
N GLU A 252 7.69 -16.99 20.18
CA GLU A 252 6.39 -16.60 20.73
C GLU A 252 5.20 -16.98 19.84
N ILE A 253 5.47 -17.42 18.60
CA ILE A 253 4.44 -17.86 17.65
C ILE A 253 4.19 -19.36 17.78
N VAL A 254 5.26 -20.14 18.01
CA VAL A 254 5.24 -21.60 17.95
C VAL A 254 5.70 -22.23 19.26
N GLU A 255 5.25 -23.45 19.53
CA GLU A 255 5.81 -24.30 20.56
C GLU A 255 7.02 -25.06 19.98
N GLY A 256 8.19 -24.94 20.60
CA GLY A 256 9.41 -25.62 20.18
C GLY A 256 10.39 -24.75 19.40
N GLU A 257 11.01 -25.32 18.37
CA GLU A 257 12.09 -24.66 17.60
C GLU A 257 11.57 -23.58 16.64
N ASP A 258 12.41 -22.58 16.42
CA ASP A 258 12.16 -21.42 15.57
C ASP A 258 11.92 -21.84 14.09
N PRO A 259 10.85 -21.38 13.44
CA PRO A 259 10.68 -21.56 12.00
C PRO A 259 11.73 -20.72 11.27
N ALA A 260 12.89 -21.32 10.98
CA ALA A 260 14.08 -20.66 10.43
C ALA A 260 13.87 -19.97 9.07
N VAL A 261 12.75 -20.24 8.37
CA VAL A 261 12.43 -19.64 7.06
C VAL A 261 11.01 -19.09 7.07
N THR A 262 10.93 -17.76 7.06
CA THR A 262 9.71 -16.96 7.00
C THR A 262 9.72 -16.08 5.76
N ASN A 263 8.70 -16.17 4.92
CA ASN A 263 8.45 -15.21 3.84
C ASN A 263 7.34 -14.24 4.25
N ILE A 264 7.52 -12.95 3.95
CA ILE A 264 6.48 -11.95 4.15
C ILE A 264 6.07 -11.41 2.79
N LEU A 265 4.96 -11.90 2.28
CA LEU A 265 4.45 -11.56 0.98
C LEU A 265 3.44 -10.42 1.12
N HIS A 266 3.76 -9.27 0.54
CA HIS A 266 2.84 -8.13 0.49
C HIS A 266 2.42 -7.89 -0.96
N LYS A 267 1.11 -7.79 -1.20
CA LYS A 267 0.58 -7.37 -2.48
C LYS A 267 -0.42 -6.22 -2.32
N ALA A 268 -0.21 -5.19 -3.11
CA ALA A 268 -1.05 -4.00 -3.20
C ALA A 268 -1.47 -3.79 -4.65
N TYR A 269 -2.75 -3.47 -4.87
CA TYR A 269 -3.27 -3.13 -6.19
C TYR A 269 -4.08 -1.83 -6.15
N MET A 270 -3.83 -0.96 -7.13
CA MET A 270 -4.51 0.31 -7.30
C MET A 270 -4.71 0.64 -8.79
N ASP A 271 -5.93 1.07 -9.16
CA ASP A 271 -6.30 1.54 -10.50
C ASP A 271 -6.74 3.01 -10.44
N VAL A 272 -6.24 3.81 -11.37
CA VAL A 272 -6.24 5.28 -11.34
C VAL A 272 -6.73 5.77 -12.72
N ASN A 273 -7.96 6.32 -12.76
CA ASN A 273 -8.74 6.75 -13.93
C ASN A 273 -9.73 7.91 -13.62
N GLU A 274 -10.61 8.26 -14.58
CA GLU A 274 -11.50 9.44 -14.54
C GLU A 274 -12.58 9.35 -13.45
N GLU A 275 -13.04 8.13 -13.14
CA GLU A 275 -14.01 7.86 -12.08
C GLU A 275 -13.38 7.95 -10.68
N GLY A 276 -12.05 7.78 -10.60
CA GLY A 276 -11.19 7.74 -9.42
C GLY A 276 -9.90 6.96 -9.76
N THR A 277 -8.79 6.95 -9.04
CA THR A 277 -7.93 8.05 -8.54
C THR A 277 -7.19 8.73 -9.72
N GLU A 278 -6.47 9.86 -9.57
CA GLU A 278 -5.61 10.68 -10.49
C GLU A 278 -5.39 12.19 -10.11
N ALA A 279 -4.14 12.59 -9.81
CA ALA A 279 -3.54 13.85 -9.29
C ALA A 279 -3.49 15.22 -10.08
N ALA A 280 -2.34 15.86 -10.36
CA ALA A 280 -2.21 17.24 -10.91
C ALA A 280 -1.39 17.25 -12.19
N ALA A 281 -1.08 18.42 -12.78
CA ALA A 281 -0.16 18.60 -13.92
C ALA A 281 1.22 17.94 -13.70
N ILE A 282 1.37 16.66 -14.06
CA ILE A 282 2.49 15.80 -13.72
C ILE A 282 3.10 15.20 -14.99
N THR A 283 4.04 15.92 -15.59
CA THR A 283 4.72 15.47 -16.80
C THR A 283 6.01 14.69 -16.51
N GLY A 284 6.27 14.29 -15.27
CA GLY A 284 7.49 13.57 -14.89
C GLY A 284 7.32 12.75 -13.61
N PRO A 285 8.37 12.08 -13.12
CA PRO A 285 8.30 11.16 -12.00
C PRO A 285 7.83 11.84 -10.71
N PHE A 286 6.98 11.16 -9.95
CA PHE A 286 6.37 11.69 -8.73
C PHE A 286 6.19 10.62 -7.67
N LEU A 287 6.12 11.06 -6.41
CA LEU A 287 5.72 10.26 -5.26
C LEU A 287 4.22 10.47 -5.03
N TYR A 288 3.49 9.41 -4.73
CA TYR A 288 2.10 9.46 -4.29
C TYR A 288 1.92 8.80 -2.93
N LEU A 289 0.89 9.23 -2.21
CA LEU A 289 0.39 8.54 -1.04
C LEU A 289 -1.14 8.59 -1.00
N ILE A 290 -1.76 7.56 -0.46
CA ILE A 290 -3.18 7.58 -0.08
C ILE A 290 -3.24 7.55 1.43
N ARG A 291 -3.98 8.50 1.99
CA ARG A 291 -4.06 8.72 3.43
C ARG A 291 -5.51 8.83 3.89
N GLU A 292 -5.80 8.21 5.02
CA GLU A 292 -6.98 8.53 5.84
C GLU A 292 -6.62 9.73 6.71
N GLU A 293 -7.34 10.83 6.53
CA GLU A 293 -6.95 12.15 7.02
C GLU A 293 -7.24 12.34 8.51
N VAL A 294 -8.23 11.64 9.07
CA VAL A 294 -8.64 11.80 10.47
C VAL A 294 -7.59 11.20 11.41
N THR A 295 -7.16 9.96 11.15
CA THR A 295 -6.13 9.28 11.94
C THR A 295 -4.72 9.62 11.47
N GLY A 296 -4.59 10.09 10.23
CA GLY A 296 -3.30 10.30 9.59
C GLY A 296 -2.69 9.03 8.99
N THR A 297 -3.41 7.91 8.98
CA THR A 297 -2.90 6.62 8.51
C THR A 297 -2.62 6.67 7.01
N VAL A 298 -1.38 6.38 6.63
CA VAL A 298 -0.99 6.16 5.24
C VAL A 298 -1.33 4.73 4.86
N MET A 299 -2.18 4.55 3.86
CA MET A 299 -2.57 3.23 3.36
C MET A 299 -1.69 2.78 2.20
N PHE A 300 -1.33 3.71 1.31
CA PHE A 300 -0.44 3.44 0.18
C PHE A 300 0.61 4.54 0.11
N ILE A 301 1.83 4.15 -0.23
CA ILE A 301 2.91 5.05 -0.60
C ILE A 301 3.67 4.39 -1.75
N GLY A 302 4.03 5.16 -2.76
CA GLY A 302 4.75 4.64 -3.91
C GLY A 302 5.15 5.76 -4.85
N HIS A 303 5.81 5.41 -5.94
CA HIS A 303 6.19 6.38 -6.97
C HIS A 303 5.84 5.88 -8.37
N VAL A 304 5.63 6.84 -9.28
CA VAL A 304 5.39 6.56 -10.70
C VAL A 304 6.59 7.07 -11.48
N LEU A 305 7.39 6.15 -12.01
CA LEU A 305 8.51 6.46 -12.91
C LEU A 305 8.09 6.39 -14.38
N ASN A 306 7.07 5.59 -14.69
CA ASN A 306 6.53 5.38 -16.02
C ASN A 306 5.04 4.98 -15.95
N PRO A 307 4.09 5.84 -16.34
CA PRO A 307 2.66 5.57 -16.19
C PRO A 307 2.09 4.54 -17.17
N ILE A 308 2.84 4.17 -18.22
CA ILE A 308 2.44 3.13 -19.19
C ILE A 308 2.98 1.74 -18.85
N ALA A 309 3.77 1.61 -17.78
CA ALA A 309 4.19 0.31 -17.27
C ALA A 309 3.13 -0.20 -16.28
N GLU A 310 2.75 -1.47 -16.37
CA GLU A 310 1.78 -2.10 -15.45
C GLU A 310 2.42 -2.53 -14.12
N GLU A 311 3.76 -2.49 -14.03
CA GLU A 311 4.54 -2.85 -12.85
C GLU A 311 5.22 -1.60 -12.27
N ALA A 312 4.98 -1.32 -10.99
CA ALA A 312 5.80 -0.38 -10.23
C ALA A 312 7.01 -1.14 -9.69
N ILE A 313 8.21 -0.79 -10.17
CA ILE A 313 9.47 -1.07 -9.48
C ILE A 313 9.78 0.13 -8.61
#